data_AF-M5TH06-F1
#
_entry.id   AF-M5TH06-F1
#
_cell.length_a   1.000
_cell.length_b   1.000
_cell.length_c   1.000
_cell.angle_alpha   90.00
_cell.angle_beta   90.00
_cell.angle_gamma   90.00
#
_symmetry.space_group_name_H-M   'P 1'
#
loop_
_entity.id
_entity.type
_entity.pdbx_description
1 polymer ?
#
loop_
_entity_poly.entity_id
_entity_poly.type
_entity_poly.pdbx_seq_one_letter_code
_entity_poly.pdbx_strand_id
1 'polypeptide(L)'
;MQRLVTKNVSNAQNKMRLSWRLTMNRFHACDANTARLPFSCIRWVVLIGCMGIVGTASAQITASRILSADMDSTARLEERLINRLHATTETQAAYIRYVVKLVEEEKLETRLVVAIEQYAIRRNSRYAFPFFERALRYEAAKRGVALTSVRHFQSTAAPQR
;
A
#
# COMPACT_ATOMS: atom_id res chain seq x y z
N MET A 1 30.54 -31.89 10.12
CA MET A 1 30.47 -31.17 8.82
C MET A 1 29.08 -30.52 8.61
N GLN A 2 28.71 -29.48 9.37
CA GLN A 2 27.36 -28.84 9.25
C GLN A 2 27.37 -27.31 9.37
N ARG A 3 28.51 -26.63 9.14
CA ARG A 3 28.65 -25.16 9.30
C ARG A 3 28.76 -24.35 8.01
N LEU A 4 28.48 -24.94 6.84
CA LEU A 4 28.69 -24.27 5.54
C LEU A 4 27.40 -23.95 4.76
N VAL A 5 26.24 -24.48 5.17
CA VAL A 5 24.99 -24.26 4.43
C VAL A 5 24.29 -22.94 4.83
N THR A 6 24.50 -22.46 6.05
CA THR A 6 23.74 -21.30 6.58
C THR A 6 24.24 -19.93 6.09
N LYS A 7 25.51 -19.82 5.67
CA LYS A 7 26.05 -18.53 5.16
C LYS A 7 25.49 -18.15 3.79
N ASN A 8 25.06 -19.12 2.98
CA ASN A 8 24.64 -18.86 1.61
C ASN A 8 23.21 -18.27 1.54
N VAL A 9 22.33 -18.67 2.46
CA VAL A 9 20.95 -18.15 2.55
C VAL A 9 20.94 -16.66 2.95
N SER A 10 21.83 -16.25 3.84
CA SER A 10 21.91 -14.86 4.31
C SER A 10 22.38 -13.89 3.21
N ASN A 11 23.29 -14.34 2.34
CA ASN A 11 23.80 -13.55 1.21
C ASN A 11 22.71 -13.31 0.14
N ALA A 12 21.92 -14.34 -0.17
CA ALA A 12 20.77 -14.21 -1.09
C ALA A 12 19.69 -13.26 -0.56
N GLN A 13 19.41 -13.31 0.75
CA GLN A 13 18.47 -12.39 1.40
C GLN A 13 18.98 -10.95 1.42
N ASN A 14 20.28 -10.73 1.63
CA ASN A 14 20.86 -9.39 1.66
C ASN A 14 20.92 -8.74 0.26
N LYS A 15 21.22 -9.53 -0.78
CA LYS A 15 21.21 -9.05 -2.17
C LYS A 15 19.81 -8.69 -2.65
N MET A 16 18.78 -9.42 -2.20
CA MET A 16 17.39 -9.01 -2.40
C MET A 16 17.07 -7.72 -1.62
N ARG A 17 17.39 -7.62 -0.32
CA ARG A 17 17.16 -6.39 0.48
C ARG A 17 17.69 -5.10 -0.19
N LEU A 18 18.85 -5.16 -0.83
CA LEU A 18 19.45 -4.01 -1.52
C LEU A 18 18.76 -3.68 -2.86
N SER A 19 18.38 -4.69 -3.64
CA SER A 19 17.62 -4.49 -4.89
C SER A 19 16.24 -3.89 -4.65
N TRP A 20 15.58 -4.27 -3.55
CA TRP A 20 14.27 -3.75 -3.16
C TRP A 20 14.34 -2.32 -2.56
N ARG A 21 15.42 -1.96 -1.85
CA ARG A 21 15.62 -0.59 -1.36
C ARG A 21 15.77 0.44 -2.48
N LEU A 22 16.42 0.06 -3.58
CA LEU A 22 16.63 0.94 -4.73
C LEU A 22 15.37 1.13 -5.59
N THR A 23 14.44 0.17 -5.59
CA THR A 23 13.15 0.29 -6.30
C THR A 23 12.08 0.98 -5.45
N MET A 24 12.15 0.89 -4.12
CA MET A 24 11.18 1.54 -3.22
C MET A 24 11.44 3.03 -2.99
N ASN A 25 12.69 3.53 -3.08
CA ASN A 25 12.96 4.97 -2.96
C ASN A 25 12.51 5.80 -4.19
N ARG A 26 12.00 5.14 -5.25
CA ARG A 26 11.37 5.79 -6.41
C ARG A 26 9.85 5.90 -6.26
N PHE A 27 9.32 5.80 -5.03
CA PHE A 27 7.89 5.96 -4.72
C PHE A 27 7.45 7.39 -4.42
N HIS A 28 8.31 8.40 -4.62
CA HIS A 28 7.96 9.81 -4.39
C HIS A 28 7.47 10.58 -5.63
N ALA A 29 7.21 9.92 -6.76
CA ALA A 29 6.77 10.61 -7.96
C ALA A 29 5.77 9.79 -8.77
N CYS A 30 4.51 9.81 -8.33
CA CYS A 30 3.36 9.68 -9.22
C CYS A 30 2.22 10.53 -8.62
N ASP A 31 2.46 11.84 -8.59
CA ASP A 31 1.37 12.82 -8.55
C ASP A 31 0.64 12.74 -9.89
N ALA A 32 -0.53 12.12 -9.86
CA ALA A 32 -1.52 12.25 -10.93
C ALA A 32 -2.42 13.44 -10.62
N ASN A 33 -1.87 14.66 -10.65
CA ASN A 33 -2.54 15.82 -11.23
C ASN A 33 -1.63 17.05 -11.25
N THR A 34 -1.75 17.82 -12.32
CA THR A 34 -1.39 19.26 -12.41
C THR A 34 0.01 19.61 -12.92
N ALA A 35 -0.03 20.38 -14.02
CA ALA A 35 1.00 21.26 -14.57
C ALA A 35 2.24 20.62 -15.22
N ARG A 36 2.12 20.39 -16.53
CA ARG A 36 3.15 20.86 -17.46
C ARG A 36 3.38 22.35 -17.16
N LEU A 37 4.60 22.74 -16.80
CA LEU A 37 5.43 23.74 -17.48
C LEU A 37 6.73 23.95 -16.65
N PRO A 38 7.93 23.70 -17.24
CA PRO A 38 9.21 23.85 -16.55
C PRO A 38 10.02 25.05 -17.07
N PHE A 39 10.00 26.21 -16.42
CA PHE A 39 11.01 27.28 -16.54
C PHE A 39 10.86 28.17 -15.29
N SER A 40 11.62 27.98 -14.20
CA SER A 40 13.02 28.42 -14.04
C SER A 40 13.38 29.66 -14.85
N CYS A 41 13.78 30.71 -14.13
CA CYS A 41 14.30 32.00 -14.63
C CYS A 41 13.24 32.97 -15.17
N ILE A 42 12.72 33.85 -14.30
CA ILE A 42 12.79 35.32 -14.42
C ILE A 42 12.44 35.85 -13.02
N ARG A 43 13.49 35.99 -12.21
CA ARG A 43 13.53 36.93 -11.09
C ARG A 43 13.93 38.26 -11.75
N TRP A 44 13.22 39.33 -11.38
CA TRP A 44 13.43 40.74 -11.76
C TRP A 44 12.52 41.31 -12.85
N VAL A 45 12.00 42.51 -12.52
CA VAL A 45 11.33 43.53 -13.37
C VAL A 45 9.87 43.14 -13.67
N VAL A 46 8.80 43.75 -13.15
CA VAL A 46 8.46 45.18 -13.05
C VAL A 46 7.43 45.41 -11.93
N LEU A 47 7.65 46.47 -11.18
CA LEU A 47 6.79 47.13 -10.20
C LEU A 47 5.53 47.74 -10.87
N ILE A 48 4.41 47.79 -10.14
CA ILE A 48 3.22 48.66 -10.36
C ILE A 48 2.10 48.05 -11.24
N GLY A 49 0.95 47.80 -10.61
CA GLY A 49 -0.31 47.66 -11.34
C GLY A 49 -1.46 47.02 -10.55
N CYS A 50 -2.39 47.86 -10.10
CA CYS A 50 -3.80 47.54 -9.84
C CYS A 50 -4.18 46.85 -8.52
N MET A 51 -4.40 47.72 -7.53
CA MET A 51 -5.53 47.72 -6.61
C MET A 51 -6.80 47.09 -7.22
N GLY A 52 -7.37 46.07 -6.58
CA GLY A 52 -8.58 45.40 -7.08
C GLY A 52 -9.24 44.44 -6.08
N ILE A 53 -10.34 44.93 -5.48
CA ILE A 53 -11.57 44.19 -5.12
C ILE A 53 -11.45 43.10 -4.04
N VAL A 54 -11.87 43.46 -2.83
CA VAL A 54 -12.19 42.52 -1.74
C VAL A 54 -13.63 42.03 -1.95
N GLY A 55 -13.80 40.89 -2.63
CA GLY A 55 -15.03 40.12 -2.62
C GLY A 55 -14.93 39.02 -1.55
N THR A 56 -15.69 39.14 -0.47
CA THR A 56 -15.77 38.11 0.57
C THR A 56 -16.47 36.86 0.03
N ALA A 57 -15.68 35.91 -0.47
CA ALA A 57 -16.18 34.58 -0.77
C ALA A 57 -16.57 33.87 0.55
N SER A 58 -17.84 33.59 0.74
CA SER A 58 -18.32 32.73 1.83
C SER A 58 -17.88 31.28 1.54
N ALA A 59 -16.76 30.89 2.12
CA ALA A 59 -16.35 29.49 2.13
C ALA A 59 -17.37 28.68 2.94
N GLN A 60 -18.29 27.99 2.26
CA GLN A 60 -19.14 26.99 2.90
C GLN A 60 -18.24 25.83 3.34
N ILE A 61 -18.01 25.74 4.66
CA ILE A 61 -17.33 24.61 5.28
C ILE A 61 -18.33 23.45 5.28
N THR A 62 -18.30 22.67 4.21
CA THR A 62 -18.95 21.36 4.16
C THR A 62 -18.32 20.50 5.25
N ALA A 63 -19.02 20.33 6.37
CA ALA A 63 -18.58 19.48 7.47
C ALA A 63 -18.30 18.07 6.95
N SER A 64 -17.06 17.62 7.14
CA SER A 64 -16.60 16.30 6.73
C SER A 64 -17.38 15.23 7.52
N ARG A 65 -18.17 14.44 6.79
CA ARG A 65 -19.01 13.35 7.31
C ARG A 65 -18.12 12.16 7.71
N ILE A 66 -17.50 12.21 8.90
CA ILE A 66 -16.42 11.28 9.27
C ILE A 66 -16.91 9.99 9.95
N LEU A 67 -18.11 9.94 10.56
CA LEU A 67 -18.42 8.83 11.49
C LEU A 67 -19.04 7.55 10.89
N SER A 68 -19.42 7.51 9.61
CA SER A 68 -20.03 6.31 9.00
C SER A 68 -19.29 5.80 7.76
N ALA A 69 -18.22 6.48 7.35
CA ALA A 69 -17.44 6.10 6.17
C ALA A 69 -16.44 4.97 6.47
N ASP A 70 -16.07 4.75 7.73
CA ASP A 70 -14.94 3.89 8.09
C ASP A 70 -15.26 2.40 7.92
N MET A 71 -16.38 1.91 8.46
CA MET A 71 -16.82 0.51 8.28
C MET A 71 -17.18 0.17 6.83
N ASP A 72 -17.79 1.12 6.11
CA ASP A 72 -18.06 0.93 4.67
C ASP A 72 -16.72 0.88 3.89
N SER A 73 -15.68 1.57 4.37
CA SER A 73 -14.38 1.56 3.71
C SER A 73 -13.64 0.22 3.83
N THR A 74 -13.75 -0.48 4.97
CA THR A 74 -13.06 -1.76 5.21
C THR A 74 -13.76 -2.91 4.48
N ALA A 75 -15.10 -2.96 4.51
CA ALA A 75 -15.88 -3.89 3.72
C ALA A 75 -15.61 -3.73 2.21
N ARG A 76 -15.54 -2.49 1.71
CA ARG A 76 -15.19 -2.20 0.32
C ARG A 76 -13.73 -2.47 -0.01
N LEU A 77 -12.84 -2.45 0.99
CA LEU A 77 -11.44 -2.84 0.81
C LEU A 77 -11.31 -4.34 0.61
N GLU A 78 -12.02 -5.16 1.39
CA GLU A 78 -12.02 -6.62 1.25
C GLU A 78 -12.41 -7.02 -0.18
N GLU A 79 -13.59 -6.58 -0.63
CA GLU A 79 -14.12 -6.92 -1.94
C GLU A 79 -13.17 -6.47 -3.06
N ARG A 80 -12.61 -5.25 -2.94
CA ARG A 80 -11.62 -4.74 -3.88
C ARG A 80 -10.39 -5.64 -3.96
N LEU A 81 -9.82 -6.04 -2.81
CA LEU A 81 -8.63 -6.88 -2.77
C LEU A 81 -8.88 -8.26 -3.35
N ILE A 82 -10.01 -8.90 -3.01
CA ILE A 82 -10.36 -10.23 -3.53
C ILE A 82 -10.45 -10.19 -5.06
N ASN A 83 -11.17 -9.20 -5.59
CA ASN A 83 -11.39 -9.06 -7.02
C ASN A 83 -10.11 -8.71 -7.78
N ARG A 84 -9.33 -7.73 -7.31
CA ARG A 84 -8.17 -7.22 -8.03
C ARG A 84 -6.90 -8.05 -7.88
N LEU A 85 -6.76 -8.80 -6.79
CA LEU A 85 -5.62 -9.70 -6.59
C LEU A 85 -5.84 -11.08 -7.22
N HIS A 86 -7.04 -11.36 -7.73
CA HIS A 86 -7.48 -12.67 -8.19
C HIS A 86 -7.33 -13.73 -7.10
N ALA A 87 -7.85 -13.43 -5.90
CA ALA A 87 -7.84 -14.35 -4.76
C ALA A 87 -8.95 -15.41 -4.90
N THR A 88 -8.79 -16.31 -5.87
CA THR A 88 -9.84 -17.27 -6.27
C THR A 88 -10.04 -18.42 -5.29
N THR A 89 -9.02 -18.74 -4.48
CA THR A 89 -9.11 -19.83 -3.51
C THR A 89 -9.65 -19.33 -2.18
N GLU A 90 -10.41 -20.17 -1.47
CA GLU A 90 -10.97 -19.82 -0.17
C GLU A 90 -9.90 -19.44 0.85
N THR A 91 -8.73 -20.12 0.83
CA THR A 91 -7.60 -19.76 1.71
C THR A 91 -7.06 -18.36 1.42
N GLN A 92 -6.99 -17.95 0.16
CA GLN A 92 -6.54 -16.62 -0.21
C GLN A 92 -7.54 -15.55 0.23
N ALA A 93 -8.85 -15.82 0.05
CA ALA A 93 -9.91 -14.95 0.55
C ALA A 93 -9.87 -14.84 2.09
N ALA A 94 -9.64 -15.96 2.80
CA ALA A 94 -9.49 -15.98 4.25
C ALA A 94 -8.28 -15.16 4.73
N TYR A 95 -7.17 -15.23 3.99
CA TYR A 95 -6.01 -14.39 4.26
C TYR A 95 -6.32 -12.90 4.09
N ILE A 96 -7.07 -12.52 3.04
CA ILE A 96 -7.48 -11.12 2.84
C ILE A 96 -8.39 -10.66 3.99
N ARG A 97 -9.36 -11.48 4.40
CA ARG A 97 -10.21 -11.20 5.58
C ARG A 97 -9.39 -10.94 6.84
N TYR A 98 -8.37 -11.78 7.08
CA TYR A 98 -7.45 -11.58 8.19
C TYR A 98 -6.69 -10.24 8.09
N VAL A 99 -6.22 -9.87 6.91
CA VAL A 99 -5.54 -8.57 6.69
C VAL A 99 -6.49 -7.40 6.93
N VAL A 100 -7.73 -7.48 6.44
CA VAL A 100 -8.75 -6.43 6.66
C VAL A 100 -9.07 -6.28 8.14
N LYS A 101 -9.17 -7.39 8.89
CA LYS A 101 -9.32 -7.35 10.34
C LYS A 101 -8.16 -6.64 11.04
N LEU A 102 -6.92 -6.83 10.59
CA LEU A 102 -5.78 -6.09 11.13
C LEU A 102 -5.81 -4.59 10.79
N VAL A 103 -6.44 -4.21 9.69
CA VAL A 103 -6.67 -2.81 9.34
C VAL A 103 -7.76 -2.20 10.22
N GLU A 104 -8.85 -2.93 10.46
CA GLU A 104 -9.91 -2.53 11.41
C GLU A 104 -9.39 -2.38 12.84
N GLU A 105 -8.44 -3.22 13.25
CA GLU A 105 -7.75 -3.12 14.54
C GLU A 105 -6.65 -2.04 14.56
N GLU A 106 -6.52 -1.23 13.49
CA GLU A 106 -5.48 -0.19 13.30
C GLU A 106 -4.03 -0.70 13.41
N LYS A 107 -3.82 -2.02 13.40
CA LYS A 107 -2.48 -2.63 13.39
C LYS A 107 -1.80 -2.45 12.03
N LEU A 108 -2.58 -2.32 10.97
CA LEU A 108 -2.12 -2.02 9.62
C LEU A 108 -2.84 -0.81 9.06
N GLU A 109 -2.08 0.11 8.46
CA GLU A 109 -2.68 1.27 7.80
C GLU A 109 -3.34 0.87 6.48
N THR A 110 -4.58 1.31 6.26
CA THR A 110 -5.31 1.13 4.99
C THR A 110 -4.50 1.59 3.77
N ARG A 111 -3.81 2.73 3.91
CA ARG A 111 -2.98 3.32 2.83
C ARG A 111 -1.82 2.41 2.43
N LEU A 112 -1.22 1.71 3.40
CA LEU A 112 -0.15 0.74 3.14
C LEU A 112 -0.69 -0.42 2.30
N VAL A 113 -1.83 -0.98 2.71
CA VAL A 113 -2.42 -2.14 2.02
C VAL A 113 -2.77 -1.78 0.57
N VAL A 114 -3.39 -0.62 0.34
CA VAL A 114 -3.71 -0.12 -1.01
C VAL A 114 -2.44 0.12 -1.85
N ALA A 115 -1.38 0.68 -1.26
CA ALA A 115 -0.11 0.87 -1.97
C ALA A 115 0.50 -0.47 -2.42
N ILE A 116 0.42 -1.50 -1.58
CA ILE A 116 0.95 -2.83 -1.88
C ILE A 116 0.08 -3.57 -2.90
N GLU A 117 -1.24 -3.41 -2.84
CA GLU A 117 -2.16 -3.88 -3.87
C GLU A 117 -1.77 -3.34 -5.25
N GLN A 118 -1.61 -2.01 -5.36
CA GLN A 118 -1.20 -1.37 -6.60
C GLN A 118 0.18 -1.87 -7.06
N TYR A 119 1.12 -2.04 -6.14
CA TYR A 119 2.43 -2.59 -6.45
C TYR A 119 2.33 -4.01 -7.05
N ALA A 120 1.53 -4.88 -6.44
CA ALA A 120 1.35 -6.26 -6.90
C ALA A 120 0.74 -6.33 -8.30
N ILE A 121 -0.29 -5.53 -8.55
CA ILE A 121 -0.95 -5.43 -9.87
C ILE A 121 0.01 -4.90 -10.93
N ARG A 122 0.78 -3.84 -10.61
CA ARG A 122 1.81 -3.30 -11.52
C ARG A 122 2.89 -4.33 -11.85
N ARG A 123 3.20 -5.22 -10.92
CA ARG A 123 4.22 -6.25 -11.11
C ARG A 123 3.73 -7.38 -12.01
N ASN A 124 2.54 -7.91 -11.74
CA ASN A 124 1.90 -8.93 -12.56
C ASN A 124 0.40 -8.92 -12.27
N SER A 125 -0.40 -8.36 -13.19
CA SER A 125 -1.85 -8.28 -13.02
C SER A 125 -2.53 -9.64 -13.00
N ARG A 126 -2.07 -10.60 -13.80
CA ARG A 126 -2.68 -11.94 -13.90
C ARG A 126 -2.46 -12.80 -12.65
N TYR A 127 -1.36 -12.57 -11.93
CA TYR A 127 -1.00 -13.34 -10.76
C TYR A 127 -0.44 -12.44 -9.65
N ALA A 128 -1.27 -11.49 -9.21
CA ALA A 128 -0.88 -10.43 -8.28
C ALA A 128 -0.77 -10.91 -6.82
N PHE A 129 -1.62 -11.84 -6.39
CA PHE A 129 -1.74 -12.24 -4.98
C PHE A 129 -0.42 -12.64 -4.28
N PRO A 130 0.47 -13.48 -4.85
CA PRO A 130 1.71 -13.84 -4.16
C PRO A 130 2.69 -12.68 -4.00
N PHE A 131 2.67 -11.70 -4.91
CA PHE A 131 3.48 -10.49 -4.78
C PHE A 131 2.94 -9.59 -3.67
N PHE A 132 1.61 -9.48 -3.59
CA PHE A 132 0.94 -8.79 -2.50
C PHE A 132 1.29 -9.42 -1.14
N GLU A 133 1.13 -10.74 -0.99
CA GLU A 133 1.45 -11.44 0.27
C GLU A 133 2.90 -11.18 0.71
N ARG A 134 3.86 -11.35 -0.21
CA ARG A 134 5.29 -11.18 0.09
C ARG A 134 5.62 -9.75 0.48
N ALA A 135 5.11 -8.77 -0.25
CA ALA A 135 5.34 -7.36 0.02
C ALA A 135 4.70 -6.93 1.35
N LEU A 136 3.46 -7.36 1.61
CA LEU A 136 2.76 -7.06 2.85
C LEU A 136 3.46 -7.66 4.07
N ARG A 137 3.90 -8.92 3.99
CA ARG A 137 4.68 -9.54 5.06
C ARG A 137 5.97 -8.77 5.35
N TYR A 138 6.64 -8.28 4.31
CA TYR A 138 7.87 -7.51 4.47
C TYR A 138 7.62 -6.14 5.12
N GLU A 139 6.59 -5.40 4.68
CA GLU A 139 6.27 -4.09 5.24
C GLU A 139 5.70 -4.18 6.66
N ALA A 140 4.85 -5.18 6.93
CA ALA A 140 4.33 -5.42 8.28
C ALA A 140 5.46 -5.79 9.26
N ALA A 141 6.41 -6.64 8.84
CA ALA A 141 7.55 -7.01 9.68
C ALA A 141 8.43 -5.79 10.03
N LYS A 142 8.58 -4.81 9.13
CA LYS A 142 9.31 -3.56 9.44
C LYS A 142 8.61 -2.73 10.52
N ARG A 143 7.28 -2.80 10.57
CA ARG A 143 6.43 -2.08 11.53
C ARG A 143 6.21 -2.86 12.82
N GLY A 144 6.84 -4.03 12.97
CA GLY A 144 6.71 -4.89 14.15
C GLY A 144 5.43 -5.75 14.17
N VAL A 145 4.67 -5.79 13.07
CA VAL A 145 3.46 -6.60 12.94
C VAL A 145 3.81 -7.93 12.27
N ALA A 146 3.72 -9.02 13.03
CA ALA A 146 3.98 -10.35 12.51
C ALA A 146 2.77 -10.87 11.72
N LEU A 147 2.91 -11.00 10.40
CA LEU A 147 1.90 -11.58 9.53
C LEU A 147 2.16 -13.07 9.28
N THR A 148 1.15 -13.88 9.57
CA THR A 148 1.09 -15.29 9.20
C THR A 148 1.09 -15.44 7.68
N SER A 149 1.79 -16.44 7.15
CA SER A 149 1.79 -16.72 5.69
C SER A 149 0.56 -17.51 5.26
N VAL A 150 0.15 -17.37 4.00
CA VAL A 150 -1.02 -18.10 3.44
C VAL A 150 -0.85 -19.60 3.55
N ARG A 151 0.40 -20.10 3.46
CA ARG A 151 0.71 -21.53 3.66
C ARG A 151 0.37 -22.01 5.07
N HIS A 152 0.51 -21.17 6.09
CA HIS A 152 0.13 -21.56 7.46
C HIS A 152 -1.38 -21.55 7.65
N PHE A 153 -2.12 -20.69 6.95
CA PHE A 153 -3.59 -20.74 6.93
C PHE A 153 -4.11 -22.06 6.37
N GLN A 154 -3.45 -22.65 5.37
CA GLN A 154 -3.81 -23.99 4.88
C GLN A 154 -3.63 -25.07 5.96
N SER A 155 -2.59 -24.94 6.79
CA SER A 155 -2.30 -25.91 7.84
C SER A 155 -3.23 -25.79 9.05
N THR A 156 -3.71 -24.59 9.37
CA THR A 156 -4.58 -24.35 10.53
C THR A 156 -6.07 -24.44 10.17
N ALA A 157 -6.45 -24.19 8.91
CA ALA A 157 -7.84 -24.32 8.45
C ALA A 157 -8.31 -25.77 8.29
N ALA A 158 -7.44 -26.76 8.51
CA ALA A 158 -7.81 -28.16 8.62
C ALA A 158 -7.93 -28.60 10.10
N PRO A 159 -9.09 -28.37 10.75
CA PRO A 159 -9.56 -29.24 11.82
C PRO A 159 -10.75 -30.09 11.32
N GLN A 160 -10.69 -31.36 11.69
CA GLN A 160 -11.55 -32.50 11.37
C GLN A 160 -13.05 -32.21 11.14
N ARG A 161 -13.58 -32.75 10.04
CA ARG A 161 -14.88 -33.41 10.05
C ARG A 161 -14.69 -34.88 9.74
#